data_AF-A0A1D2R5J3-F1
#
_entry.id   AF-A0A1D2R5J3-F1
#
_cell.length_a   1.000
_cell.length_b   1.000
_cell.length_c   1.000
_cell.angle_alpha   90.00
_cell.angle_beta   90.00
_cell.angle_gamma   90.00
#
_symmetry.space_group_name_H-M   'P 1'
#
loop_
_entity.id
_entity.type
_entity.pdbx_description
1 polymer ?
#
loop_
_entity_poly.entity_id
_entity_poly.type
_entity_poly.pdbx_seq_one_letter_code
_entity_poly.pdbx_strand_id
1 'polypeptide(L)'
;MEKIKRGFHTSESLWMPEHYGEVIAKKGGLDKTIIWRIEDVMDFIFPREFQPTQHKIACDFMKLILGKDKIDNKAVRDFAKENNYSRSTITNKIIPKLARFGLIRNENDPGGKGRLIQGIKPVLGKSLAFADYLERIGFAWKLIVSEAEKGRG
;
A
#
# COMPACT_ATOMS: atom_id res chain seq x y z
N MET A 1 -10.79 20.99 18.55
CA MET A 1 -11.74 20.89 17.41
C MET A 1 -10.92 20.85 16.13
N GLU A 2 -10.73 19.64 15.60
CA GLU A 2 -9.82 19.36 14.49
C GLU A 2 -10.50 19.65 13.15
N LYS A 3 -9.99 20.66 12.44
CA LYS A 3 -10.45 21.00 11.09
C LYS A 3 -9.83 20.02 10.10
N ILE A 4 -10.55 18.97 9.73
CA ILE A 4 -10.24 18.18 8.54
C ILE A 4 -10.47 19.09 7.31
N LYS A 5 -9.40 19.74 6.83
CA LYS A 5 -9.41 20.57 5.61
C LYS A 5 -9.37 19.65 4.38
N ARG A 6 -10.47 19.66 3.61
CA ARG A 6 -10.60 19.47 2.14
C ARG A 6 -9.75 18.36 1.47
N GLY A 7 -10.43 17.29 1.06
CA GLY A 7 -10.20 16.62 -0.24
C GLY A 7 -8.91 15.81 -0.40
N PHE A 8 -8.63 14.85 0.50
CA PHE A 8 -7.63 13.83 0.22
C PHE A 8 -8.12 12.91 -0.90
N HIS A 9 -7.44 12.91 -2.05
CA HIS A 9 -7.71 11.96 -3.14
C HIS A 9 -7.25 10.56 -2.71
N THR A 10 -8.12 9.87 -1.96
CA THR A 10 -7.82 8.60 -1.30
C THR A 10 -7.32 7.52 -2.25
N SER A 11 -7.57 7.56 -3.55
CA SER A 11 -7.12 6.53 -4.48
C SER A 11 -5.64 6.64 -4.88
N GLU A 12 -5.05 7.84 -4.83
CA GLU A 12 -3.74 8.12 -5.43
C GLU A 12 -2.70 8.63 -4.42
N SER A 13 -3.13 8.93 -3.21
CA SER A 13 -2.25 9.46 -2.16
C SER A 13 -1.88 8.40 -1.12
N LEU A 14 -0.62 8.47 -0.67
CA LEU A 14 -0.18 7.92 0.62
C LEU A 14 -0.49 8.93 1.72
N TRP A 15 -0.84 8.42 2.89
CA TRP A 15 -0.92 9.23 4.09
C TRP A 15 0.40 9.12 4.84
N MET A 16 1.00 10.28 5.12
CA MET A 16 2.21 10.36 5.92
C MET A 16 1.89 11.19 7.16
N PRO A 17 1.76 10.56 8.35
CA PRO A 17 1.62 11.31 9.60
C PRO A 17 2.92 12.07 9.91
N GLU A 18 2.85 12.99 10.86
CA GLU A 18 4.02 13.73 11.33
C GLU A 18 5.13 12.77 11.80
N HIS A 19 6.36 12.97 11.32
CA HIS A 19 7.48 12.08 11.59
C HIS A 19 7.92 12.07 13.07
N TYR A 20 7.61 13.14 13.81
CA TYR A 20 7.80 13.27 15.26
C TYR A 20 6.50 13.07 16.06
N GLY A 21 5.40 12.70 15.41
CA GLY A 21 4.08 12.60 16.02
C GLY A 21 3.84 11.27 16.75
N GLU A 22 2.76 11.23 17.53
CA GLU A 22 2.38 10.04 18.31
C GLU A 22 2.15 8.79 17.45
N VAL A 23 1.67 8.95 16.21
CA VAL A 23 1.38 7.82 15.31
C VAL A 23 2.65 7.04 15.00
N ILE A 24 3.75 7.74 14.71
CA ILE A 24 5.04 7.11 14.42
C ILE A 24 5.66 6.56 15.70
N ALA A 25 5.57 7.28 16.82
CA ALA A 25 6.05 6.79 18.12
C ALA A 25 5.36 5.48 18.55
N LYS A 26 4.04 5.36 18.36
CA LYS A 26 3.28 4.12 18.65
C LYS A 26 3.69 2.93 17.77
N LYS A 27 4.29 3.19 16.61
CA LYS A 27 4.88 2.18 15.71
C LYS A 27 6.33 1.85 16.05
N GLY A 28 6.88 2.46 17.10
CA GLY A 28 8.26 2.31 17.56
C GLY A 28 9.24 3.36 17.02
N GLY A 29 8.84 4.17 16.02
CA GLY A 29 9.71 5.14 15.36
C GLY A 29 10.08 4.74 13.93
N LEU A 30 11.07 5.45 13.36
CA LEU A 30 11.56 5.26 11.98
C LEU A 30 12.88 4.48 11.91
N ASP A 31 13.36 3.93 13.03
CA ASP A 31 14.56 3.09 13.03
C ASP A 31 14.30 1.83 12.20
N LYS A 32 15.27 1.48 11.34
CA LYS A 32 15.18 0.32 10.44
C LYS A 32 15.21 -1.01 11.18
N THR A 33 15.68 -1.07 12.43
CA THR A 33 15.63 -2.29 13.24
C THR A 33 14.22 -2.62 13.73
N ILE A 34 13.28 -1.66 13.61
CA ILE A 34 11.91 -1.82 14.06
C ILE A 34 11.10 -2.49 12.96
N ILE A 35 10.49 -3.62 13.30
CA ILE A 35 9.67 -4.39 12.37
C ILE A 35 8.23 -3.91 12.47
N TRP A 36 7.77 -3.20 11.45
CA TRP A 36 6.36 -2.86 11.30
C TRP A 36 5.55 -4.06 10.82
N ARG A 37 4.35 -4.25 11.39
CA ARG A 37 3.43 -5.29 10.95
C ARG A 37 2.66 -4.85 9.70
N ILE A 38 1.90 -5.77 9.11
CA ILE A 38 1.05 -5.48 7.94
C ILE A 38 0.11 -4.31 8.26
N GLU A 39 -0.52 -4.33 9.43
CA GLU A 39 -1.41 -3.28 9.89
C GLU A 39 -0.69 -1.93 9.92
N ASP A 40 0.57 -1.92 10.33
CA ASP A 40 1.34 -0.70 10.46
C ASP A 40 1.66 -0.08 9.10
N VAL A 41 2.04 -0.93 8.13
CA VAL A 41 2.27 -0.51 6.73
C VAL A 41 0.96 -0.10 6.06
N MET A 42 -0.13 -0.82 6.32
CA MET A 42 -1.43 -0.52 5.74
C MET A 42 -1.99 0.81 6.23
N ASP A 43 -1.58 1.35 7.38
CA ASP A 43 -2.00 2.70 7.76
C ASP A 43 -1.56 3.77 6.76
N PHE A 44 -0.37 3.66 6.17
CA PHE A 44 0.11 4.65 5.18
C PHE A 44 -0.66 4.60 3.86
N ILE A 45 -1.27 3.45 3.55
CA ILE A 45 -2.00 3.22 2.30
C ILE A 45 -3.50 3.40 2.54
N PHE A 46 -4.05 2.80 3.58
CA PHE A 46 -5.45 2.90 4.00
C PHE A 46 -5.46 3.35 5.47
N PRO A 47 -5.40 4.67 5.75
CA PRO A 47 -5.33 5.17 7.12
C PRO A 47 -6.55 4.71 7.91
N ARG A 48 -6.34 4.01 9.01
CA ARG A 48 -7.44 3.49 9.83
C ARG A 48 -8.33 4.60 10.36
N GLU A 49 -7.76 5.77 10.65
CA GLU A 49 -8.47 6.95 11.14
C GLU A 49 -9.51 7.47 10.14
N PHE A 50 -9.19 7.46 8.85
CA PHE A 50 -10.07 8.00 7.80
C PHE A 50 -10.89 6.92 7.08
N GLN A 51 -10.37 5.69 7.02
CA GLN A 51 -10.90 4.61 6.18
C GLN A 51 -10.85 3.25 6.93
N PRO A 52 -11.47 3.12 8.12
CA PRO A 52 -11.31 1.94 8.99
C PRO A 52 -11.75 0.63 8.33
N THR A 53 -12.87 0.64 7.59
CA THR A 53 -13.36 -0.54 6.88
C THR A 53 -12.39 -0.98 5.78
N GLN A 54 -11.88 -0.05 4.99
CA GLN A 54 -10.96 -0.38 3.90
C GLN A 54 -9.60 -0.82 4.43
N HIS A 55 -9.13 -0.19 5.51
CA HIS A 55 -7.94 -0.62 6.24
C HIS A 55 -8.06 -2.08 6.68
N LYS A 56 -9.16 -2.45 7.35
CA LYS A 56 -9.38 -3.83 7.79
C LYS A 56 -9.35 -4.82 6.61
N ILE A 57 -10.12 -4.52 5.55
CA ILE A 57 -10.17 -5.38 4.36
C ILE A 57 -8.79 -5.50 3.72
N ALA A 58 -8.02 -4.40 3.63
CA ALA A 58 -6.68 -4.41 3.06
C ALA A 58 -5.71 -5.28 3.87
N CYS A 59 -5.71 -5.17 5.20
CA CYS A 59 -4.90 -6.01 6.08
C CYS A 59 -5.21 -7.49 5.89
N ASP A 60 -6.48 -7.87 5.92
CA ASP A 60 -6.91 -9.26 5.77
C ASP A 60 -6.60 -9.80 4.37
N PHE A 61 -6.80 -8.99 3.35
CA PHE A 61 -6.48 -9.35 1.97
C PHE A 61 -4.97 -9.51 1.75
N MET A 62 -4.15 -8.64 2.35
CA MET A 62 -2.69 -8.79 2.33
C MET A 62 -2.23 -10.05 3.05
N LYS A 63 -2.84 -10.43 4.19
CA LYS A 63 -2.56 -11.71 4.85
C LYS A 63 -2.84 -12.90 3.93
N LEU A 64 -3.97 -12.87 3.22
CA LEU A 64 -4.29 -13.89 2.21
C LEU A 64 -3.24 -13.95 1.10
N ILE A 65 -2.84 -12.80 0.54
CA ILE A 65 -1.80 -12.72 -0.51
C ILE A 65 -0.45 -13.21 -0.01
N LEU A 66 -0.06 -12.87 1.21
CA LEU A 66 1.23 -13.28 1.75
C LEU A 66 1.27 -14.80 2.02
N GLY A 67 0.14 -15.40 2.38
CA GLY A 67 0.01 -16.85 2.60
C GLY A 67 -0.18 -17.71 1.35
N LYS A 68 -0.27 -17.13 0.15
CA LYS A 68 -0.43 -17.86 -1.12
C LYS A 68 0.58 -17.38 -2.16
N ASP A 69 0.96 -18.22 -3.11
CA ASP A 69 1.84 -17.77 -4.21
C ASP A 69 1.10 -16.85 -5.17
N LYS A 70 -0.13 -17.23 -5.54
CA LYS A 70 -0.97 -16.52 -6.50
C LYS A 70 -2.43 -16.57 -6.10
N ILE A 71 -3.17 -15.51 -6.41
CA ILE A 71 -4.61 -15.39 -6.12
C ILE A 71 -5.36 -15.06 -7.40
N ASP A 72 -6.32 -15.89 -7.77
CA ASP A 72 -7.20 -15.66 -8.90
C ASP A 72 -8.53 -15.04 -8.49
N ASN A 73 -9.39 -14.75 -9.46
CA ASN A 73 -10.74 -14.22 -9.22
C ASN A 73 -11.62 -15.14 -8.35
N LYS A 74 -11.41 -16.46 -8.41
CA LYS A 74 -12.17 -17.41 -7.58
C LYS A 74 -11.78 -17.23 -6.12
N ALA A 75 -10.48 -17.20 -5.82
CA ALA A 75 -9.96 -16.97 -4.48
C ALA A 75 -10.39 -15.60 -3.91
N VAL A 76 -10.43 -14.53 -4.72
CA VAL A 76 -10.97 -13.22 -4.29
C VAL A 76 -12.45 -13.32 -3.90
N ARG A 77 -13.26 -14.04 -4.70
CA ARG A 77 -14.68 -14.23 -4.41
C ARG A 77 -14.90 -15.06 -3.15
N ASP A 78 -14.16 -16.15 -3.02
CA ASP A 78 -14.25 -17.06 -1.87
C ASP A 78 -13.83 -16.31 -0.59
N PHE A 79 -12.73 -15.54 -0.62
CA PHE A 79 -12.31 -14.64 0.46
C PHE A 79 -13.38 -13.62 0.85
N ALA A 80 -13.99 -12.95 -0.14
CA ALA A 80 -15.04 -11.97 0.11
C ALA A 80 -16.25 -12.60 0.81
N LYS A 81 -16.62 -13.83 0.41
CA LYS A 81 -17.73 -14.57 1.03
C LYS A 81 -17.39 -15.02 2.45
N GLU A 82 -16.22 -15.63 2.65
CA GLU A 82 -15.78 -16.17 3.94
C GLU A 82 -15.66 -15.08 5.02
N ASN A 83 -15.22 -13.87 4.64
CA ASN A 83 -15.02 -12.76 5.57
C ASN A 83 -16.20 -11.77 5.62
N ASN A 84 -17.30 -12.07 4.92
CA ASN A 84 -18.47 -11.20 4.79
C ASN A 84 -18.12 -9.78 4.31
N TYR A 85 -17.25 -9.68 3.31
CA TYR A 85 -16.82 -8.43 2.70
C TYR A 85 -17.51 -8.18 1.37
N SER A 86 -17.74 -6.90 1.07
CA SER A 86 -18.21 -6.50 -0.25
C SER A 86 -17.14 -6.81 -1.29
N ARG A 87 -17.48 -7.71 -2.22
CA ARG A 87 -16.64 -8.02 -3.37
C ARG A 87 -16.32 -6.77 -4.18
N SER A 88 -17.27 -5.86 -4.34
CA SER A 88 -17.04 -4.62 -5.09
C SER A 88 -16.03 -3.70 -4.41
N THR A 89 -16.01 -3.64 -3.07
CA THR A 89 -14.99 -2.89 -2.34
C THR A 89 -13.60 -3.48 -2.59
N ILE A 90 -13.46 -4.80 -2.52
CA ILE A 90 -12.18 -5.47 -2.78
C ILE A 90 -11.71 -5.21 -4.21
N THR A 91 -12.58 -5.42 -5.21
CA THR A 91 -12.20 -5.31 -6.64
C THR A 91 -12.03 -3.88 -7.12
N ASN A 92 -12.78 -2.92 -6.57
CA ASN A 92 -12.82 -1.55 -7.12
C ASN A 92 -12.04 -0.55 -6.26
N LYS A 93 -11.69 -0.90 -5.01
CA LYS A 93 -10.96 0.00 -4.09
C LYS A 93 -9.66 -0.60 -3.61
N ILE A 94 -9.71 -1.80 -3.04
CA ILE A 94 -8.54 -2.41 -2.37
C ILE A 94 -7.49 -2.87 -3.40
N ILE A 95 -7.86 -3.78 -4.30
CA ILE A 95 -6.95 -4.33 -5.32
C ILE A 95 -6.35 -3.21 -6.19
N PRO A 96 -7.14 -2.27 -6.76
CA PRO A 96 -6.57 -1.23 -7.62
C PRO A 96 -5.58 -0.33 -6.90
N LYS A 97 -5.84 0.03 -5.63
CA LYS A 97 -4.93 0.87 -4.86
C LYS A 97 -3.64 0.12 -4.48
N LEU A 98 -3.74 -1.12 -4.01
CA LEU A 98 -2.57 -1.96 -3.72
C LEU A 98 -1.70 -2.19 -4.97
N ALA A 99 -2.34 -2.42 -6.12
CA ALA A 99 -1.63 -2.59 -7.38
C ALA A 99 -0.94 -1.30 -7.83
N ARG A 100 -1.62 -0.16 -7.71
CA ARG A 100 -1.08 1.16 -8.03
C ARG A 100 0.17 1.49 -7.22
N PHE A 101 0.16 1.19 -5.92
CA PHE A 101 1.34 1.40 -5.06
C PHE A 101 2.38 0.30 -5.22
N GLY A 102 2.15 -0.73 -6.04
CA GLY A 102 3.14 -1.76 -6.32
C GLY A 102 3.34 -2.76 -5.19
N LEU A 103 2.34 -2.94 -4.31
CA LEU A 103 2.34 -4.02 -3.30
C LEU A 103 1.91 -5.36 -3.90
N ILE A 104 1.08 -5.30 -4.94
CA ILE A 104 0.65 -6.46 -5.72
C ILE A 104 0.81 -6.17 -7.20
N ARG A 105 0.89 -7.23 -8.00
CA ARG A 105 0.96 -7.15 -9.47
C ARG A 105 0.06 -8.19 -10.12
N ASN A 106 -0.33 -7.94 -11.36
CA ASN A 106 -0.98 -8.94 -12.18
C ASN A 106 0.10 -9.79 -12.86
N GLU A 107 0.18 -11.06 -12.48
CA GLU A 107 1.13 -12.04 -13.00
C GLU A 107 0.91 -12.33 -14.50
N ASN A 108 -0.30 -12.07 -15.01
CA ASN A 108 -0.62 -12.24 -16.42
C ASN A 108 -0.28 -11.02 -17.29
N ASP A 109 0.23 -9.93 -16.68
CA ASP A 109 0.80 -8.77 -17.38
C ASP A 109 2.18 -8.41 -16.77
N PRO A 110 3.20 -9.26 -16.97
CA PRO A 110 4.53 -9.06 -16.38
C PRO A 110 5.27 -7.83 -16.94
N GLY A 111 4.80 -7.24 -18.04
CA GLY A 111 5.38 -6.04 -18.67
C GLY A 111 4.78 -4.71 -18.22
N GLY A 112 3.81 -4.72 -17.30
CA GLY A 112 3.28 -3.50 -16.70
C GLY A 112 2.64 -2.52 -17.68
N LYS A 113 2.13 -2.99 -18.84
CA LYS A 113 1.46 -2.12 -19.81
C LYS A 113 0.08 -1.66 -19.35
N GLY A 114 -0.31 -1.96 -18.11
CA GLY A 114 -1.41 -1.32 -17.38
C GLY A 114 -2.79 -1.62 -17.95
N ARG A 115 -2.87 -2.44 -18.99
CA ARG A 115 -4.12 -2.93 -19.54
C ARG A 115 -4.33 -4.31 -18.96
N LEU A 116 -5.34 -4.42 -18.10
CA LEU A 116 -6.06 -5.68 -17.98
C LEU A 116 -6.39 -6.13 -19.41
N ILE A 117 -5.64 -7.08 -19.96
CA ILE A 117 -5.91 -7.64 -21.27
C ILE A 117 -7.33 -8.19 -21.17
N GLN A 118 -8.26 -7.59 -21.91
CA GLN A 118 -9.67 -7.99 -21.90
C GLN A 118 -9.77 -9.50 -22.16
N GLY A 119 -10.45 -10.21 -21.26
CA GLY A 119 -10.63 -11.66 -21.34
C GLY A 119 -9.66 -12.52 -20.51
N ILE A 120 -8.52 -11.98 -20.06
CA ILE A 120 -7.60 -12.73 -19.19
C ILE A 120 -7.99 -12.49 -17.73
N LYS A 121 -8.31 -13.57 -17.01
CA LYS A 121 -8.61 -13.50 -15.57
C LYS A 121 -7.35 -13.02 -14.84
N PRO A 122 -7.39 -11.90 -14.10
CA PRO A 122 -6.22 -11.43 -13.36
C PRO A 122 -5.78 -12.47 -12.34
N VAL A 123 -4.47 -12.69 -12.27
CA VAL A 123 -3.82 -13.51 -11.26
C VAL A 123 -2.91 -12.58 -10.47
N LEU A 124 -3.23 -12.38 -9.21
CA LEU A 124 -2.54 -11.43 -8.35
C LEU A 124 -1.37 -12.12 -7.65
N GLY A 125 -0.21 -11.48 -7.68
CA GLY A 125 1.00 -11.87 -6.97
C GLY A 125 1.54 -10.72 -6.10
N LYS A 126 2.48 -11.05 -5.22
CA LYS A 126 3.23 -10.09 -4.41
C LYS A 126 4.15 -9.24 -5.30
N SER A 127 4.39 -7.99 -4.91
CA SER A 127 5.32 -7.10 -5.61
C SER A 127 6.20 -6.33 -4.62
N LEU A 128 7.45 -6.09 -5.00
CA LEU A 128 8.43 -5.28 -4.26
C LEU A 128 8.53 -3.84 -4.78
N ALA A 129 7.83 -3.51 -5.86
CA ALA A 129 7.90 -2.18 -6.48
C ALA A 129 7.60 -1.04 -5.49
N PHE A 130 6.71 -1.27 -4.50
CA PHE A 130 6.47 -0.29 -3.43
C PHE A 130 7.76 0.06 -2.66
N ALA A 131 8.54 -0.96 -2.26
CA ALA A 131 9.80 -0.77 -1.58
C ALA A 131 10.82 -0.08 -2.49
N ASP A 132 10.95 -0.56 -3.73
CA ASP A 132 11.89 0.00 -4.71
C ASP A 132 11.65 1.50 -4.95
N TYR A 133 10.38 1.93 -5.07
CA TYR A 133 10.03 3.35 -5.21
C TYR A 133 10.45 4.16 -3.98
N LEU A 134 10.11 3.71 -2.77
CA LEU A 134 10.40 4.44 -1.54
C LEU A 134 11.91 4.50 -1.26
N GLU A 135 12.63 3.41 -1.49
CA GLU A 135 14.09 3.38 -1.37
C GLU A 135 14.74 4.35 -2.35
N ARG A 136 14.29 4.36 -3.62
CA ARG A 136 14.80 5.28 -4.62
C ARG A 136 14.55 6.74 -4.27
N ILE A 137 13.34 7.07 -3.82
CA ILE A 137 12.97 8.44 -3.39
C ILE A 137 13.82 8.86 -2.19
N GLY A 138 13.90 8.02 -1.15
CA GLY A 138 14.68 8.31 0.05
C GLY A 138 16.18 8.46 -0.24
N PHE A 139 16.73 7.60 -1.10
CA PHE A 139 18.13 7.69 -1.52
C PHE A 139 18.41 8.96 -2.32
N ALA A 140 17.55 9.31 -3.28
CA ALA A 140 17.70 10.52 -4.08
C ALA A 140 17.71 11.79 -3.21
N TRP A 141 16.81 11.88 -2.22
CA TRP A 141 16.79 13.01 -1.30
C TRP A 141 18.08 13.13 -0.47
N LYS A 142 18.60 12.00 0.04
CA LYS A 142 19.87 11.98 0.77
C LYS A 142 21.04 12.52 -0.05
N LEU A 143 21.11 12.17 -1.33
CA LEU A 143 22.15 12.68 -2.23
C LEU A 143 22.02 14.19 -2.42
N ILE A 144 20.81 14.70 -2.66
CA ILE A 144 20.55 16.13 -2.83
C ILE A 144 21.01 16.93 -1.60
N VAL A 145 20.67 16.46 -0.41
CA VAL A 145 21.08 17.13 0.85
C VAL A 145 22.60 17.09 1.02
N SER A 146 23.23 15.94 0.79
CA SER A 146 24.68 15.79 0.93
C SER A 146 25.46 16.71 -0.01
N GLU A 147 25.02 16.86 -1.27
CA GLU A 147 25.65 17.77 -2.22
C GLU A 147 25.46 19.25 -1.83
N ALA A 148 24.27 19.61 -1.33
CA ALA A 148 24.01 20.97 -0.85
C ALA A 148 24.86 21.36 0.38
N GLU A 149 25.22 20.39 1.23
CA GLU A 149 26.10 20.61 2.38
C GLU A 149 27.58 20.75 1.98
N LYS A 150 28.05 19.95 1.00
CA LYS A 150 29.41 20.06 0.48
C LYS A 150 29.70 21.41 -0.17
N GLY A 151 28.71 21.98 -0.88
CA GLY A 151 28.86 23.31 -1.50
C GLY A 151 28.88 24.49 -0.51
N ARG A 152 28.74 24.24 0.80
CA ARG A 152 28.78 25.26 1.87
C ARG A 152 30.07 25.22 2.70
N GLY A 153 30.94 24.23 2.49
CA GLY A 153 32.27 24.13 3.11
C GLY A 153 33.36 24.52 2.12
#